data_AF-S9VNU3-F1
#
_entry.id   AF-S9VNU3-F1
#
_cell.length_a   1.000
_cell.length_b   1.000
_cell.length_c   1.000
_cell.angle_alpha   90.00
_cell.angle_beta   90.00
_cell.angle_gamma   90.00
#
_symmetry.space_group_name_H-M   'P 1'
#
loop_
_entity.id
_entity.type
_entity.pdbx_description
1 polymer ?
#
loop_
_entity_poly.entity_id
_entity_poly.type
_entity_poly.pdbx_seq_one_letter_code
_entity_poly.pdbx_strand_id
1 'polypeptide(L)'
;MATLPKLSKEQMYEVVNALLKHMNTAEYVTALKASATSEPVPKSEDELIDRIETVQAAYFTTTYSEEVSKNTIATKLPATAFPLDGAAVLSQIRLAVKTFPDNETEVLITKLATMVENQLMMLAATVPQLSHLQQQLNGGGGHGHSHGGQPCNHQHGAPPILNSPQSEAMMKMAVQSLSPAQRETLDRVEKTMKGGSPPKPEDMREMFMIQQQIMAFMRTMEKFSAPPKKK
;
A
#
# COMPACT_ATOMS: atom_id res chain seq x y z
N MET A 1 26.72 -17.19 5.13
CA MET A 1 25.40 -17.02 4.50
C MET A 1 25.63 -16.69 3.04
N ALA A 2 25.11 -17.49 2.12
CA ALA A 2 25.26 -17.23 0.69
C ALA A 2 24.44 -15.97 0.35
N THR A 3 25.10 -14.90 -0.09
CA THR A 3 24.42 -13.72 -0.60
C THR A 3 23.68 -14.10 -1.86
N LEU A 4 22.35 -13.97 -1.83
CA LEU A 4 21.51 -14.22 -2.99
C LEU A 4 22.01 -13.37 -4.16
N PRO A 5 22.13 -13.94 -5.37
CA PRO A 5 22.56 -13.18 -6.53
C PRO A 5 21.66 -11.96 -6.73
N LYS A 6 22.28 -10.84 -7.13
CA LYS A 6 21.59 -9.57 -7.33
C LYS A 6 20.58 -9.73 -8.48
N LEU A 7 19.33 -9.36 -8.25
CA LEU A 7 18.26 -9.36 -9.23
C LEU A 7 18.59 -8.35 -10.33
N SER A 8 18.43 -8.79 -11.58
CA SER A 8 18.35 -7.88 -12.73
C SER A 8 17.11 -6.99 -12.62
N LYS A 9 17.04 -5.93 -13.43
CA LYS A 9 15.89 -5.02 -13.48
C LYS A 9 14.60 -5.78 -13.83
N GLU A 10 14.67 -6.66 -14.83
CA GLU A 10 13.53 -7.45 -15.29
C GLU A 10 13.05 -8.41 -14.21
N GLN A 11 13.98 -9.08 -13.52
CA GLN A 11 13.65 -9.98 -12.41
C GLN A 11 13.05 -9.21 -11.23
N MET A 12 13.59 -8.02 -10.92
CA MET A 12 13.04 -7.13 -9.90
C MET A 12 11.59 -6.77 -10.19
N TYR A 13 11.29 -6.43 -11.45
CA TYR A 13 9.92 -6.08 -11.85
C TYR A 13 8.98 -7.27 -11.74
N GLU A 14 9.46 -8.45 -12.13
CA GLU A 14 8.69 -9.68 -12.04
C GLU A 14 8.33 -10.02 -10.60
N VAL A 15 9.31 -10.01 -9.67
CA VAL A 15 9.05 -10.31 -8.26
C VAL A 15 8.15 -9.27 -7.60
N VAL A 16 8.29 -7.98 -7.92
CA VAL A 16 7.41 -6.94 -7.38
C VAL A 16 5.99 -7.09 -7.92
N ASN A 17 5.82 -7.39 -9.20
CA ASN A 17 4.49 -7.63 -9.79
C ASN A 17 3.83 -8.90 -9.22
N ALA A 18 4.61 -9.97 -9.01
CA ALA A 18 4.12 -11.19 -8.37
C ALA A 18 3.65 -10.91 -6.94
N LEU A 19 4.44 -10.15 -6.16
CA LEU A 19 4.07 -9.73 -4.82
C LEU A 19 2.80 -8.87 -4.82
N LEU A 20 2.72 -7.86 -5.68
CA LEU A 20 1.53 -7.02 -5.83
C LEU A 20 0.29 -7.85 -6.17
N LYS A 21 0.41 -8.87 -7.03
CA LYS A 21 -0.68 -9.78 -7.34
C LYS A 21 -1.08 -10.61 -6.11
N HIS A 22 -0.10 -11.15 -5.39
CA HIS A 22 -0.35 -11.95 -4.19
C HIS A 22 -0.99 -11.13 -3.06
N MET A 23 -0.56 -9.88 -2.87
CA MET A 23 -1.12 -8.95 -1.88
C MET A 23 -2.61 -8.63 -2.09
N ASN A 24 -3.16 -8.92 -3.27
CA ASN A 24 -4.57 -8.76 -3.58
C ASN A 24 -5.41 -10.04 -3.37
N THR A 25 -4.82 -11.15 -2.92
CA THR A 25 -5.57 -12.40 -2.72
C THR A 25 -6.15 -12.49 -1.31
N ALA A 26 -7.23 -13.28 -1.18
CA ALA A 26 -7.89 -13.49 0.12
C ALA A 26 -7.00 -14.28 1.08
N GLU A 27 -6.18 -15.20 0.56
CA GLU A 27 -5.22 -15.99 1.34
C GLU A 27 -4.18 -15.07 1.99
N TYR A 28 -3.64 -14.12 1.22
CA TYR A 28 -2.70 -13.14 1.75
C TYR A 28 -3.32 -12.28 2.86
N VAL A 29 -4.53 -11.74 2.62
CA VAL A 29 -5.23 -10.92 3.63
C VAL A 29 -5.49 -11.73 4.90
N THR A 30 -5.82 -13.01 4.78
CA THR A 30 -6.04 -13.91 5.91
C THR A 30 -4.75 -14.15 6.69
N ALA A 31 -3.66 -14.47 5.99
CA ALA A 31 -2.34 -14.66 6.60
C ALA A 31 -1.85 -13.38 7.30
N LEU A 32 -2.09 -12.23 6.67
CA LEU A 32 -1.72 -10.94 7.21
C LEU A 32 -2.49 -10.60 8.49
N LYS A 33 -3.82 -10.79 8.51
CA LYS A 33 -4.62 -10.60 9.72
C LYS A 33 -4.16 -11.54 10.85
N ALA A 34 -3.91 -12.81 10.55
CA ALA A 34 -3.41 -13.76 11.53
C ALA A 34 -2.06 -13.31 12.13
N SER A 35 -1.12 -12.90 11.27
CA SER A 35 0.19 -12.35 11.68
C SER A 35 0.03 -11.12 12.58
N ALA A 36 -0.86 -10.20 12.21
CA ALA A 36 -1.11 -8.97 12.94
C ALA A 36 -1.80 -9.17 14.30
N THR A 37 -2.53 -10.27 14.49
CA THR A 37 -3.16 -10.64 15.77
C THR A 37 -2.33 -11.57 16.65
N SER A 38 -1.21 -12.08 16.12
CA SER A 38 -0.34 -13.02 16.85
C SER A 38 0.43 -12.31 17.94
N GLU A 39 0.62 -12.96 19.10
CA GLU A 39 1.39 -12.35 20.19
C GLU A 39 2.90 -12.30 19.88
N PRO A 40 3.61 -11.23 20.30
CA PRO A 40 3.06 -9.98 20.85
C PRO A 40 2.34 -9.17 19.76
N VAL A 41 1.17 -8.62 20.13
CA VAL A 41 0.40 -7.74 19.24
C VAL A 41 1.23 -6.47 18.97
N PRO A 42 1.37 -6.04 17.69
CA PRO A 42 2.09 -4.83 17.32
C PRO A 42 1.58 -3.59 18.07
N LYS A 43 2.51 -2.79 18.60
CA LYS A 43 2.25 -1.57 19.37
C LYS A 43 2.60 -0.29 18.63
N SER A 44 3.19 -0.41 17.44
CA SER A 44 3.59 0.71 16.60
C SER A 44 3.35 0.40 15.12
N GLU A 45 3.38 1.46 14.30
CA GLU A 45 3.36 1.33 12.84
C GLU A 45 4.55 0.49 12.34
N ASP A 46 5.76 0.73 12.86
CA ASP A 46 6.97 0.00 12.47
C ASP A 46 6.84 -1.50 12.77
N GLU A 47 6.34 -1.87 13.95
CA GLU A 47 6.11 -3.28 14.30
C GLU A 47 5.04 -3.93 13.40
N LEU A 48 4.05 -3.15 12.95
CA LEU A 48 3.03 -3.65 12.02
C LEU A 48 3.58 -3.80 10.59
N ILE A 49 4.48 -2.90 10.16
CA ILE A 49 5.25 -3.04 8.92
C ILE A 49 6.09 -4.31 8.97
N ASP A 50 6.79 -4.59 10.08
CA ASP A 50 7.57 -5.82 10.25
C ASP A 50 6.70 -7.08 10.09
N ARG A 51 5.45 -7.06 10.61
CA ARG A 51 4.48 -8.15 10.40
C ARG A 51 4.08 -8.31 8.94
N ILE A 52 3.84 -7.20 8.23
CA ILE A 52 3.55 -7.22 6.79
C ILE A 52 4.73 -7.83 6.02
N GLU A 53 5.94 -7.34 6.26
CA GLU A 53 7.14 -7.80 5.58
C GLU A 53 7.46 -9.26 5.89
N THR A 54 7.18 -9.73 7.11
CA THR A 54 7.30 -11.15 7.46
C THR A 54 6.39 -12.02 6.57
N VAL A 55 5.15 -11.60 6.33
CA VAL A 55 4.21 -12.33 5.47
C VAL A 55 4.64 -12.26 4.00
N GLN A 56 5.15 -11.11 3.55
CA GLN A 56 5.70 -10.97 2.19
C GLN A 56 6.96 -11.83 1.97
N ALA A 57 7.85 -11.92 2.97
CA ALA A 57 9.03 -12.77 2.92
C ALA A 57 8.65 -14.25 2.89
N ALA A 58 7.63 -14.65 3.66
CA ALA A 58 7.11 -16.01 3.65
C ALA A 58 6.61 -16.39 2.26
N TYR A 59 5.86 -15.51 1.57
CA TYR A 59 5.42 -15.74 0.19
C TYR A 59 6.58 -16.09 -0.75
N PHE A 60 7.68 -15.32 -0.71
CA PHE A 60 8.83 -15.60 -1.57
C PHE A 60 9.55 -16.90 -1.22
N THR A 61 9.63 -17.21 0.06
CA THR A 61 10.34 -18.39 0.57
C THR A 61 9.59 -19.68 0.25
N THR A 62 8.25 -19.65 0.32
CA THR A 62 7.40 -20.84 0.15
C THR A 62 6.66 -20.81 -1.19
N THR A 63 5.60 -20.03 -1.29
CA THR A 63 4.65 -20.05 -2.42
C THR A 63 5.33 -19.72 -3.75
N TYR A 64 6.01 -18.58 -3.85
CA TYR A 64 6.65 -18.17 -5.10
C TYR A 64 7.76 -19.14 -5.51
N SER A 65 8.56 -19.60 -4.54
CA SER A 65 9.60 -20.60 -4.75
C SER A 65 9.06 -21.93 -5.29
N GLU A 66 7.94 -22.39 -4.72
CA GLU A 66 7.24 -23.57 -5.22
C GLU A 66 6.64 -23.36 -6.60
N GLU A 67 6.03 -22.20 -6.86
CA GLU A 67 5.42 -21.86 -8.14
C GLU A 67 6.46 -21.81 -9.27
N VAL A 68 7.64 -21.24 -8.99
CA VAL A 68 8.77 -21.29 -9.93
C VAL A 68 9.27 -22.71 -10.12
N SER A 69 9.45 -23.48 -9.04
CA SER A 69 9.94 -24.86 -9.11
C SER A 69 9.01 -25.78 -9.90
N LYS A 70 7.70 -25.55 -9.81
CA LYS A 70 6.66 -26.28 -10.55
C LYS A 70 6.41 -25.71 -11.95
N ASN A 71 7.13 -24.65 -12.34
CA ASN A 71 6.95 -23.91 -13.59
C ASN A 71 5.50 -23.44 -13.82
N THR A 72 4.78 -23.13 -12.73
CA THR A 72 3.39 -22.66 -12.78
C THR A 72 3.30 -21.15 -13.02
N ILE A 73 4.42 -20.44 -12.85
CA ILE A 73 4.58 -19.04 -13.24
C ILE A 73 5.72 -18.93 -14.25
N ALA A 74 5.50 -18.16 -15.32
CA ALA A 74 6.55 -17.86 -16.27
C ALA A 74 7.53 -16.88 -15.61
N THR A 75 8.71 -17.37 -15.26
CA THR A 75 9.74 -16.57 -14.62
C THR A 75 11.03 -16.52 -15.43
N LYS A 76 11.69 -15.37 -15.45
CA LYS A 76 13.07 -15.21 -15.95
C LYS A 76 14.11 -15.48 -14.86
N LEU A 77 13.72 -15.95 -13.69
CA LEU A 77 14.65 -16.38 -12.65
C LEU A 77 15.27 -17.72 -13.06
N PRO A 78 16.60 -17.88 -12.99
CA PRO A 78 17.22 -19.17 -13.26
C PRO A 78 16.76 -20.17 -12.19
N ALA A 79 16.47 -21.42 -12.59
CA ALA A 79 16.05 -22.48 -11.67
C ALA A 79 17.06 -22.75 -10.54
N THR A 80 18.32 -22.33 -10.71
CA THR A 80 19.39 -22.38 -9.70
C THR A 80 19.33 -21.26 -8.66
N ALA A 81 18.40 -20.31 -8.75
CA ALA A 81 18.19 -19.25 -7.76
C ALA A 81 17.41 -19.69 -6.51
N PHE A 82 17.15 -21.00 -6.33
CA PHE A 82 16.26 -21.51 -5.28
C PHE A 82 16.96 -22.38 -4.23
N PRO A 83 16.62 -22.21 -2.93
CA PRO A 83 15.49 -21.43 -2.40
C PRO A 83 15.75 -19.91 -2.33
N LEU A 84 14.76 -19.11 -2.74
CA LEU A 84 14.82 -17.65 -2.56
C LEU A 84 14.62 -17.33 -1.08
N ASP A 85 15.64 -16.77 -0.44
CA ASP A 85 15.48 -16.12 0.86
C ASP A 85 14.59 -14.88 0.66
N GLY A 86 13.34 -14.97 1.11
CA GLY A 86 12.37 -13.89 0.93
C GLY A 86 12.80 -12.58 1.60
N ALA A 87 13.54 -12.63 2.70
CA ALA A 87 14.09 -11.43 3.33
C ALA A 87 15.17 -10.79 2.45
N ALA A 88 16.00 -11.59 1.78
CA ALA A 88 16.98 -11.10 0.83
C ALA A 88 16.31 -10.48 -0.41
N VAL A 89 15.21 -11.07 -0.90
CA VAL A 89 14.41 -10.50 -2.01
C VAL A 89 13.83 -9.14 -1.62
N LEU A 90 13.18 -9.03 -0.45
CA LEU A 90 12.63 -7.77 0.03
C LEU A 90 13.72 -6.70 0.22
N SER A 91 14.89 -7.07 0.73
CA SER A 91 16.04 -6.16 0.85
C SER A 91 16.44 -5.57 -0.50
N GLN A 92 16.47 -6.39 -1.55
CA GLN A 92 16.75 -5.91 -2.91
C GLN A 92 15.63 -5.02 -3.45
N ILE A 93 14.35 -5.32 -3.15
CA ILE A 93 13.21 -4.48 -3.52
C ILE A 93 13.31 -3.08 -2.87
N ARG A 94 13.66 -2.99 -1.57
CA ARG A 94 13.86 -1.70 -0.88
C ARG A 94 14.97 -0.86 -1.52
N LEU A 95 15.97 -1.51 -2.09
CA LEU A 95 17.09 -0.85 -2.77
C LEU A 95 16.88 -0.63 -4.28
N ALA A 96 15.71 -1.00 -4.81
CA ALA A 96 15.45 -1.01 -6.25
C ALA A 96 15.56 0.39 -6.87
N VAL A 97 14.91 1.41 -6.28
CA VAL A 97 14.98 2.81 -6.79
C VAL A 97 16.41 3.34 -6.81
N LYS A 98 17.21 3.01 -5.78
CA LYS A 98 18.63 3.39 -5.74
C LYS A 98 19.47 2.65 -6.79
N THR A 99 19.10 1.42 -7.10
CA THR A 99 19.84 0.55 -8.02
C THR A 99 19.47 0.81 -9.48
N PHE A 100 18.21 1.14 -9.75
CA PHE A 100 17.65 1.40 -11.06
C PHE A 100 16.87 2.73 -11.00
N PRO A 101 17.55 3.88 -11.09
CA PRO A 101 16.96 5.21 -10.90
C PRO A 101 16.24 5.66 -12.19
N ASP A 102 15.20 4.92 -12.56
CA ASP A 102 14.36 5.21 -13.71
C ASP A 102 12.88 5.29 -13.30
N ASN A 103 12.10 6.01 -14.10
CA ASN A 103 10.72 6.36 -13.78
C ASN A 103 9.80 5.13 -13.66
N GLU A 104 10.06 4.07 -14.44
CA GLU A 104 9.28 2.83 -14.34
C GLU A 104 9.53 2.13 -12.99
N THR A 105 10.78 2.12 -12.53
CA THR A 105 11.15 1.54 -11.24
C THR A 105 10.53 2.33 -10.09
N GLU A 106 10.59 3.66 -10.16
CA GLU A 106 9.96 4.54 -9.18
C GLU A 106 8.44 4.29 -9.11
N VAL A 107 7.74 4.31 -10.25
CA VAL A 107 6.30 4.05 -10.31
C VAL A 107 5.95 2.68 -9.71
N LEU A 108 6.71 1.64 -10.04
CA LEU A 108 6.45 0.29 -9.56
C LEU A 108 6.66 0.16 -8.04
N ILE A 109 7.73 0.74 -7.50
CA ILE A 109 8.04 0.71 -6.07
C ILE A 109 7.06 1.60 -5.29
N THR A 110 6.69 2.77 -5.82
CA THR A 110 5.64 3.61 -5.24
C THR A 110 4.32 2.85 -5.15
N LYS A 111 3.93 2.11 -6.20
CA LYS A 111 2.73 1.27 -6.17
C LYS A 111 2.79 0.21 -5.07
N LEU A 112 3.94 -0.44 -4.88
CA LEU A 112 4.13 -1.41 -3.79
C LEU A 112 4.01 -0.72 -2.42
N ALA A 113 4.66 0.43 -2.23
CA ALA A 113 4.59 1.20 -0.98
C ALA A 113 3.14 1.60 -0.65
N THR A 114 2.39 2.13 -1.62
CA THR A 114 0.97 2.47 -1.44
C THR A 114 0.14 1.25 -1.04
N MET A 115 0.42 0.07 -1.60
CA MET A 115 -0.29 -1.16 -1.21
C MET A 115 -0.01 -1.54 0.25
N VAL A 116 1.24 -1.41 0.71
CA VAL A 116 1.61 -1.63 2.12
C VAL A 116 0.90 -0.62 3.03
N GLU A 117 0.88 0.66 2.67
CA GLU A 117 0.16 1.70 3.43
C GLU A 117 -1.35 1.41 3.54
N ASN A 118 -1.97 0.94 2.46
CA ASN A 118 -3.38 0.53 2.48
C ASN A 118 -3.62 -0.65 3.42
N GLN A 119 -2.70 -1.60 3.45
CA GLN A 119 -2.78 -2.75 4.35
C GLN A 119 -2.63 -2.33 5.81
N LEU A 120 -1.73 -1.39 6.12
CA LEU A 120 -1.62 -0.81 7.46
C LEU A 120 -2.96 -0.19 7.91
N MET A 121 -3.56 0.65 7.06
CA MET A 121 -4.85 1.28 7.37
C MET A 121 -5.98 0.24 7.51
N MET A 122 -6.05 -0.74 6.59
CA MET A 122 -7.05 -1.81 6.63
C MET A 122 -6.93 -2.64 7.92
N LEU A 123 -5.70 -3.00 8.32
CA LEU A 123 -5.47 -3.76 9.55
C LEU A 123 -5.87 -2.95 10.77
N ALA A 124 -5.43 -1.70 10.88
CA ALA A 124 -5.80 -0.84 12.00
C ALA A 124 -7.32 -0.59 12.10
N ALA A 125 -8.03 -0.54 10.97
CA ALA A 125 -9.47 -0.33 10.94
C ALA A 125 -10.29 -1.61 11.20
N THR A 126 -9.77 -2.79 10.84
CA THR A 126 -10.55 -4.05 10.86
C THR A 126 -10.12 -5.04 11.93
N VAL A 127 -8.96 -4.85 12.54
CA VAL A 127 -8.43 -5.70 13.63
C VAL A 127 -8.61 -4.95 14.96
N PRO A 128 -9.55 -5.36 15.83
CA PRO A 128 -9.85 -4.64 17.07
C PRO A 128 -8.64 -4.43 17.99
N GLN A 129 -7.73 -5.39 18.03
CA GLN A 129 -6.49 -5.34 18.82
C GLN A 129 -5.56 -4.20 18.38
N LEU A 130 -5.67 -3.74 17.13
CA LEU A 130 -4.87 -2.67 16.54
C LEU A 130 -5.59 -1.31 16.53
N SER A 131 -6.77 -1.20 17.15
CA SER A 131 -7.55 0.05 17.17
C SER A 131 -6.77 1.26 17.72
N HIS A 132 -5.80 1.03 18.61
CA HIS A 132 -4.89 2.06 19.11
C HIS A 132 -4.00 2.67 18.01
N LEU A 133 -3.62 1.87 17.00
CA LEU A 133 -2.83 2.32 15.85
C LEU A 133 -3.66 3.14 14.85
N GLN A 134 -4.99 2.97 14.84
CA GLN A 134 -5.86 3.71 13.91
C GLN A 134 -5.74 5.23 14.12
N GLN A 135 -5.59 5.68 15.36
CA GLN A 135 -5.40 7.10 15.67
C GLN A 135 -4.00 7.59 15.27
N GLN A 136 -2.98 6.75 15.41
CA GLN A 136 -1.61 7.08 15.02
C GLN A 136 -1.48 7.21 13.49
N LEU A 137 -2.05 6.26 12.75
CA LEU A 137 -2.03 6.23 11.29
C LEU A 137 -2.89 7.33 10.66
N ASN A 138 -3.99 7.72 11.32
CA ASN A 138 -4.81 8.86 10.88
C ASN A 138 -4.19 10.22 11.24
N GLY A 139 -3.30 10.28 12.25
CA GLY A 139 -2.77 11.51 12.84
C GLY A 139 -1.35 11.91 12.41
N GLY A 140 -0.74 11.24 11.43
CA GLY A 140 0.67 11.43 11.09
C GLY A 140 1.01 12.74 10.37
N GLY A 141 1.09 13.87 11.10
CA GLY A 141 1.81 15.07 10.64
C GLY A 141 1.31 16.44 11.12
N GLY A 142 1.00 16.64 12.41
CA GLY A 142 0.70 17.98 12.93
C GLY A 142 1.16 18.18 14.37
N HIS A 143 2.20 18.99 14.57
CA HIS A 143 2.46 19.64 15.85
C HIS A 143 1.23 20.50 16.21
N GLY A 144 0.31 19.98 17.01
CA GLY A 144 -0.85 20.71 17.50
C GLY A 144 -0.49 21.51 18.74
N HIS A 145 -0.30 22.82 18.57
CA HIS A 145 -0.30 23.75 19.69
C HIS A 145 -1.61 23.64 20.48
N SER A 146 -1.47 23.39 21.78
CA SER A 146 -2.53 23.57 22.76
C SER A 146 -3.00 25.04 22.73
N HIS A 147 -4.26 25.27 22.40
CA HIS A 147 -4.95 26.51 22.74
C HIS A 147 -6.15 26.15 23.59
N GLY A 148 -6.09 26.57 24.85
CA GLY A 148 -7.19 26.49 25.79
C GLY A 148 -8.38 27.35 25.36
N GLY A 149 -9.56 26.82 25.67
CA GLY A 149 -10.80 27.53 26.02
C GLY A 149 -11.24 28.70 25.15
N GLN A 150 -12.17 28.45 24.22
CA GLN A 150 -13.49 29.11 24.14
C GLN A 150 -14.33 28.57 22.97
N PRO A 151 -15.67 28.58 23.06
CA PRO A 151 -16.56 27.95 22.09
C PRO A 151 -16.98 28.95 21.00
N CYS A 152 -16.65 28.67 19.72
CA CYS A 152 -17.13 29.49 18.61
C CYS A 152 -17.57 28.65 17.40
N ASN A 153 -18.88 28.78 17.11
CA ASN A 153 -19.57 28.79 15.82
C ASN A 153 -19.10 27.85 14.68
N HIS A 154 -19.96 26.88 14.35
CA HIS A 154 -19.93 26.14 13.10
C HIS A 154 -20.31 27.02 11.90
N GLN A 155 -19.34 27.35 11.07
CA GLN A 155 -19.56 27.77 9.69
C GLN A 155 -19.05 26.65 8.77
N HIS A 156 -19.97 26.08 7.97
CA HIS A 156 -19.66 25.10 6.93
C HIS A 156 -18.80 25.76 5.84
N GLY A 157 -17.48 25.70 5.99
CA GLY A 157 -16.51 25.95 4.94
C GLY A 157 -16.21 24.65 4.21
N ALA A 158 -16.57 24.58 2.92
CA ALA A 158 -16.06 23.56 2.01
C ALA A 158 -14.52 23.53 2.07
N PRO A 159 -13.87 22.35 1.99
CA PRO A 159 -12.42 22.30 1.96
C PRO A 159 -11.92 23.01 0.70
N PRO A 160 -10.96 23.93 0.80
CA PRO A 160 -10.38 24.57 -0.36
C PRO A 160 -9.38 23.61 -1.02
N ILE A 161 -9.24 23.77 -2.34
CA ILE A 161 -8.15 23.27 -3.19
C ILE A 161 -8.32 21.84 -3.76
N LEU A 162 -9.13 21.72 -4.82
CA LEU A 162 -9.20 20.54 -5.71
C LEU A 162 -9.12 20.91 -7.20
N ASN A 163 -8.51 22.07 -7.53
CA ASN A 163 -8.50 22.65 -8.88
C ASN A 163 -7.08 23.01 -9.40
N SER A 164 -6.06 22.22 -9.09
CA SER A 164 -4.76 22.37 -9.75
C SER A 164 -4.57 21.27 -10.82
N PRO A 165 -4.00 21.57 -12.00
CA PRO A 165 -3.68 20.54 -13.00
C PRO A 165 -2.78 19.42 -12.42
N GLN A 166 -1.99 19.75 -11.41
CA GLN A 166 -1.16 18.81 -10.68
C GLN A 166 -1.99 17.86 -9.79
N SER A 167 -3.07 18.33 -9.14
CA SER A 167 -3.95 17.46 -8.36
C SER A 167 -4.74 16.51 -9.26
N GLU A 168 -5.16 16.95 -10.45
CA GLU A 168 -5.81 16.07 -11.42
C GLU A 168 -4.88 14.97 -11.92
N ALA A 169 -3.62 15.30 -12.22
CA ALA A 169 -2.62 14.31 -12.61
C ALA A 169 -2.35 13.29 -11.49
N MET A 170 -2.24 13.76 -10.24
CA MET A 170 -2.08 12.89 -9.07
C MET A 170 -3.31 12.02 -8.83
N MET A 171 -4.53 12.57 -8.95
CA MET A 171 -5.76 11.81 -8.81
C MET A 171 -5.89 10.74 -9.90
N LYS A 172 -5.50 11.05 -11.14
CA LYS A 172 -5.47 10.08 -12.24
C LYS A 172 -4.51 8.93 -11.95
N MET A 173 -3.31 9.23 -11.44
CA MET A 173 -2.37 8.19 -11.01
C MET A 173 -2.89 7.39 -9.81
N ALA A 174 -3.55 8.04 -8.85
CA ALA A 174 -4.17 7.38 -7.71
C ALA A 174 -5.24 6.37 -8.16
N VAL A 175 -6.10 6.75 -9.11
CA VAL A 175 -7.10 5.84 -9.72
C VAL A 175 -6.42 4.70 -10.49
N GLN A 176 -5.30 4.97 -11.16
CA GLN A 176 -4.49 3.94 -11.80
C GLN A 176 -3.81 2.99 -10.80
N SER A 177 -3.64 3.39 -9.54
CA SER A 177 -3.10 2.51 -8.49
C SER A 177 -4.14 1.54 -7.92
N LEU A 178 -5.43 1.80 -8.14
CA LEU A 178 -6.54 0.95 -7.69
C LEU A 178 -6.56 -0.41 -8.40
N SER A 179 -7.06 -1.43 -7.70
CA SER A 179 -7.31 -2.75 -8.28
C SER A 179 -8.46 -2.71 -9.31
N PRO A 180 -8.57 -3.69 -10.21
CA PRO A 180 -9.67 -3.76 -11.17
C PRO A 180 -11.05 -3.73 -10.49
N ALA A 181 -11.23 -4.50 -9.41
CA ALA A 181 -12.48 -4.54 -8.66
C ALA A 181 -12.82 -3.18 -8.02
N GLN A 182 -11.81 -2.47 -7.48
CA GLN A 182 -11.99 -1.13 -6.92
C GLN A 182 -12.37 -0.09 -7.99
N ARG A 183 -11.80 -0.17 -9.20
CA ARG A 183 -12.18 0.70 -10.31
C ARG A 183 -13.62 0.43 -10.76
N GLU A 184 -14.02 -0.84 -10.83
CA GLU A 184 -15.40 -1.21 -11.13
C GLU A 184 -16.37 -0.66 -10.09
N THR A 185 -16.02 -0.73 -8.79
CA THR A 185 -16.83 -0.09 -7.73
C THR A 185 -16.91 1.42 -7.92
N LEU A 186 -15.82 2.09 -8.26
CA LEU A 186 -15.78 3.52 -8.57
C LEU A 186 -16.73 3.89 -9.72
N ASP A 187 -16.68 3.15 -10.83
CA ASP A 187 -17.55 3.34 -11.99
C ASP A 187 -19.03 3.10 -11.66
N ARG A 188 -19.32 2.06 -10.86
CA ARG A 188 -20.70 1.78 -10.39
C ARG A 188 -21.24 2.90 -9.53
N VAL A 189 -20.45 3.39 -8.58
CA VAL A 189 -20.83 4.50 -7.69
C VAL A 189 -21.05 5.77 -8.49
N GLU A 190 -20.10 6.14 -9.36
CA GLU A 190 -20.20 7.34 -10.20
C GLU A 190 -21.44 7.30 -11.11
N LYS A 191 -21.71 6.16 -11.74
CA LYS A 191 -22.89 5.96 -12.58
C LYS A 191 -24.19 6.08 -11.78
N THR A 192 -24.24 5.51 -10.58
CA THR A 192 -25.43 5.56 -9.71
C THR A 192 -25.72 6.98 -9.24
N MET A 193 -24.68 7.70 -8.83
CA MET A 193 -24.78 9.11 -8.45
C MET A 193 -25.18 10.02 -9.62
N LYS A 194 -24.62 9.81 -10.82
CA LYS A 194 -25.05 10.52 -12.04
C LYS A 194 -26.51 10.23 -12.41
N GLY A 195 -26.99 9.03 -12.08
CA GLY A 195 -28.40 8.65 -12.21
C GLY A 195 -29.32 9.22 -11.13
N GLY A 196 -28.82 10.05 -10.20
CA GLY A 196 -29.60 10.68 -9.13
C GLY A 196 -30.03 9.72 -8.01
N SER A 197 -29.48 8.51 -7.98
CA SER A 197 -29.79 7.52 -6.94
C SER A 197 -28.65 7.45 -5.90
N PRO A 198 -28.97 7.20 -4.63
CA PRO A 198 -27.93 6.95 -3.63
C PRO A 198 -27.22 5.61 -3.92
N PRO A 199 -25.88 5.54 -3.82
CA PRO A 199 -25.14 4.28 -3.91
C PRO A 199 -25.57 3.30 -2.83
N LYS A 200 -25.38 2.00 -3.08
CA LYS A 200 -25.71 0.98 -2.09
C LYS A 200 -24.79 1.09 -0.86
N PRO A 201 -25.25 0.65 0.33
CA PRO A 201 -24.41 0.66 1.54
C PRO A 201 -23.09 -0.12 1.41
N GLU A 202 -23.11 -1.21 0.66
CA GLU A 202 -21.91 -2.01 0.33
C GLU A 202 -20.91 -1.19 -0.51
N ASP A 203 -21.38 -0.57 -1.59
CA ASP A 203 -20.57 0.27 -2.45
C ASP A 203 -20.04 1.49 -1.69
N MET A 204 -20.78 2.08 -0.74
CA MET A 204 -20.29 3.19 0.09
C MET A 204 -19.15 2.78 1.03
N ARG A 205 -19.20 1.56 1.59
CA ARG A 205 -18.11 1.04 2.42
C ARG A 205 -16.86 0.80 1.60
N GLU A 206 -17.00 0.24 0.40
CA GLU A 206 -15.89 0.07 -0.53
C GLU A 206 -15.36 1.41 -1.03
N MET A 207 -16.23 2.38 -1.29
CA MET A 207 -15.86 3.74 -1.71
C MET A 207 -15.03 4.44 -0.63
N PHE A 208 -15.35 4.23 0.65
CA PHE A 208 -14.55 4.75 1.75
C PHE A 208 -13.13 4.17 1.74
N MET A 209 -12.98 2.86 1.48
CA MET A 209 -11.67 2.23 1.35
C MET A 209 -10.90 2.74 0.13
N ILE A 210 -11.60 2.95 -1.00
CA ILE A 210 -11.03 3.53 -2.22
C ILE A 210 -10.56 4.97 -1.97
N GLN A 211 -11.35 5.80 -1.29
CA GLN A 211 -10.97 7.17 -0.94
C GLN A 211 -9.75 7.20 -0.02
N GLN A 212 -9.70 6.29 0.98
CA GLN A 212 -8.52 6.16 1.82
C GLN A 212 -7.28 5.79 1.00
N GLN A 213 -7.41 4.87 0.04
CA GLN A 213 -6.30 4.50 -0.83
C GLN A 213 -5.84 5.66 -1.73
N ILE A 214 -6.76 6.45 -2.25
CA ILE A 214 -6.43 7.66 -3.02
C ILE A 214 -5.70 8.67 -2.12
N MET A 215 -6.15 8.85 -0.87
CA MET A 215 -5.49 9.74 0.08
C MET A 215 -4.10 9.24 0.50
N ALA A 216 -3.92 7.94 0.73
CA ALA A 216 -2.62 7.35 1.01
C ALA A 216 -1.66 7.62 -0.15
N PHE A 217 -2.09 7.31 -1.38
CA PHE A 217 -1.32 7.60 -2.59
C PHE A 217 -0.91 9.07 -2.69
N MET A 218 -1.83 10.01 -2.44
CA MET A 218 -1.53 11.44 -2.45
C MET A 218 -0.49 11.81 -1.40
N ARG A 219 -0.61 11.29 -0.17
CA ARG A 219 0.38 11.52 0.91
C ARG A 219 1.76 10.95 0.54
N THR A 220 1.81 9.75 -0.06
CA THR A 220 3.06 9.18 -0.56
C THR A 220 3.68 10.10 -1.59
N MET A 221 2.92 10.53 -2.59
CA MET A 221 3.39 11.43 -3.65
C MET A 221 3.88 12.78 -3.11
N GLU A 222 3.21 13.36 -2.12
CA GLU A 222 3.67 14.59 -1.47
C GLU A 222 5.01 14.41 -0.76
N LYS A 223 5.23 13.27 -0.08
CA LYS A 223 6.52 12.95 0.56
C LYS A 223 7.66 12.82 -0.45
N PHE A 224 7.41 12.27 -1.63
CA PHE A 224 8.41 12.15 -2.70
C PHE A 224 8.56 13.43 -3.54
N SER A 225 7.52 14.26 -3.62
CA SER A 225 7.53 15.57 -4.30
C SER A 225 8.13 16.69 -3.45
N ALA A 226 8.21 16.52 -2.12
CA ALA A 226 8.79 17.52 -1.24
C ALA A 226 10.31 17.61 -1.50
N PRO A 227 10.85 18.81 -1.78
CA PRO A 227 12.29 18.97 -1.96
C PRO A 227 13.00 18.49 -0.68
N PRO A 228 14.15 17.80 -0.79
CA PRO A 228 14.88 17.34 0.37
C PRO A 228 15.18 18.54 1.26
N LYS A 229 14.74 18.48 2.53
CA LYS A 229 15.07 19.49 3.52
C LYS A 229 16.59 19.53 3.62
N LYS A 230 17.20 20.58 3.05
CA LYS A 230 18.62 20.89 3.25
C LYS A 230 18.82 21.06 4.76
N LYS A 231 19.52 20.11 5.37
CA LYS A 231 20.15 20.30 6.68
C LYS A 231 21.42 21.12 6.49
#